data_AF-A0A9P6A2W7-F1
#
_entry.id   AF-A0A9P6A2W7-F1
#
_cell.length_a   1.000
_cell.length_b   1.000
_cell.length_c   1.000
_cell.angle_alpha   90.00
_cell.angle_beta   90.00
_cell.angle_gamma   90.00
#
_symmetry.space_group_name_H-M   'P 1'
#
loop_
_entity.id
_entity.type
_entity.pdbx_description
1 polymer ?
#
loop_
_entity_poly.entity_id
_entity_poly.type
_entity_poly.pdbx_seq_one_letter_code
_entity_poly.pdbx_strand_id
1 'polypeptide(L)'
;MFFRLIYSYLLVDSGAGGVISNAVDMASWLQTLLSGGRNAATDEAVIPPEAINMVSSGVTIFESSPCVCLLVCQHPFLSAAVYGGGQAQIAYRGHASQSLQRLYYYDSTHTYHVCVGISVLTNDNELGSAISLAIKYRISDGALGLTPIDSKTM
;
A
#
# COMPACT_ATOMS: atom_id res chain seq x y z
N MET A 1 9.51 22.14 -22.48
CA MET A 1 8.45 23.17 -22.50
C MET A 1 7.52 22.87 -21.33
N PHE A 2 7.59 23.69 -20.29
CA PHE A 2 6.83 23.57 -19.04
C PHE A 2 5.35 23.87 -19.31
N PHE A 3 4.44 23.02 -18.83
CA PHE A 3 3.04 23.41 -18.63
C PHE A 3 2.66 23.22 -17.16
N ARG A 4 2.62 24.36 -16.48
CA ARG A 4 1.94 24.59 -15.21
C ARG A 4 0.60 25.23 -15.58
N LEU A 5 -0.50 24.49 -15.45
CA LEU A 5 -1.85 25.03 -15.53
C LEU A 5 -2.58 24.59 -14.26
N ILE A 6 -2.53 25.48 -13.28
CA ILE A 6 -3.39 25.47 -12.11
C ILE A 6 -4.73 26.04 -12.59
N TYR A 7 -5.73 25.18 -12.83
CA TYR A 7 -7.11 25.61 -12.93
C TYR A 7 -7.74 25.51 -11.53
N SER A 8 -7.64 26.63 -10.80
CA SER A 8 -8.50 26.98 -9.69
C SER A 8 -9.92 27.22 -10.23
N TYR A 9 -10.89 26.42 -9.78
CA TYR A 9 -12.36 26.66 -9.67
C TYR A 9 -13.10 25.31 -9.80
N LEU A 10 -12.96 24.43 -8.79
CA LEU A 10 -13.83 23.26 -8.52
C LEU A 10 -13.47 22.69 -7.13
N LEU A 11 -13.62 23.49 -6.08
CA LEU A 11 -13.65 22.97 -4.70
C LEU A 11 -15.09 22.51 -4.39
N VAL A 12 -15.52 21.44 -5.05
CA VAL A 12 -16.34 20.46 -4.35
C VAL A 12 -15.31 19.59 -3.63
N ASP A 13 -15.41 19.51 -2.30
CA ASP A 13 -14.62 18.58 -1.48
C ASP A 13 -14.50 17.25 -2.22
N SER A 14 -13.32 17.00 -2.78
CA SER A 14 -13.10 15.88 -3.65
C SER A 14 -13.15 14.65 -2.75
N GLY A 15 -14.25 13.90 -2.84
CA GLY A 15 -14.44 12.68 -2.03
C GLY A 15 -13.41 11.60 -2.39
N ALA A 16 -13.73 10.34 -2.06
CA ALA A 16 -12.86 9.23 -2.39
C ALA A 16 -12.46 9.23 -3.89
N GLY A 17 -11.15 9.26 -4.17
CA GLY A 17 -10.60 9.23 -5.54
C GLY A 17 -10.26 10.59 -6.16
N GLY A 18 -10.44 11.71 -5.45
CA GLY A 18 -10.17 13.05 -5.99
C GLY A 18 -8.70 13.50 -5.98
N VAL A 19 -7.81 12.76 -5.31
CA VAL A 19 -6.39 13.14 -5.18
C VAL A 19 -5.61 12.72 -6.43
N ILE A 20 -5.07 13.70 -7.16
CA ILE A 20 -4.14 13.47 -8.26
C ILE A 20 -2.71 13.58 -7.71
N SER A 21 -1.92 12.53 -7.86
CA SER A 21 -0.59 12.39 -7.26
C SER A 21 0.40 11.77 -8.24
N ASN A 22 1.70 11.93 -7.99
CA ASN A 22 2.77 11.21 -8.69
C ASN A 22 3.55 10.26 -7.75
N ALA A 23 4.53 9.52 -8.29
CA ALA A 23 5.30 8.55 -7.52
C ALA A 23 6.18 9.19 -6.42
N VAL A 24 6.69 10.41 -6.63
CA VAL A 24 7.49 11.17 -5.65
C VAL A 24 6.62 11.61 -4.48
N ASP A 25 5.42 12.11 -4.75
CA ASP A 25 4.44 12.49 -3.73
C ASP A 25 4.05 11.26 -2.89
N MET A 26 3.76 10.13 -3.56
CA MET A 26 3.43 8.88 -2.88
C MET A 26 4.60 8.32 -2.06
N ALA A 27 5.85 8.46 -2.53
CA ALA A 27 7.02 8.07 -1.76
C ALA A 27 7.15 8.91 -0.48
N SER A 28 6.93 10.23 -0.57
CA SER A 28 6.96 11.14 0.58
C SER A 28 5.85 10.82 1.58
N TRP A 29 4.65 10.52 1.09
CA TRP A 29 3.53 10.08 1.91
C TRP A 29 3.83 8.76 2.64
N LEU A 30 4.30 7.75 1.91
CA LEU A 30 4.68 6.45 2.49
C LEU A 30 5.79 6.61 3.51
N GLN A 31 6.83 7.38 3.21
CA GLN A 31 7.93 7.65 4.13
C GLN A 31 7.43 8.29 5.44
N THR A 32 6.48 9.22 5.34
CA THR A 32 5.84 9.84 6.52
C THR A 32 5.11 8.80 7.37
N LEU A 33 4.35 7.90 6.75
CA LEU A 33 3.65 6.80 7.46
C LEU A 33 4.62 5.80 8.11
N LEU A 34 5.70 5.43 7.40
CA LEU A 34 6.74 4.54 7.92
C LEU A 34 7.49 5.17 9.10
N SER A 35 7.65 6.49 9.09
CA SER A 35 8.30 7.28 10.14
C SER A 35 7.34 7.65 11.30
N GLY A 36 6.20 6.96 11.41
CA GLY A 36 5.24 7.20 12.49
C GLY A 36 4.56 8.56 12.41
N GLY A 37 4.41 9.12 11.20
CA GLY A 37 3.74 10.39 10.96
C GLY A 37 4.65 11.61 10.96
N ARG A 38 5.97 11.40 10.95
CA ARG A 38 6.97 12.47 10.89
C ARG A 38 7.40 12.74 9.45
N ASN A 39 7.53 14.02 9.12
CA ASN A 39 8.14 14.44 7.87
C ASN A 39 9.63 14.08 7.89
N ALA A 40 10.10 13.29 6.93
CA ALA A 40 11.47 12.79 6.93
C ALA A 40 12.54 13.88 6.68
N ALA A 41 12.17 15.02 6.09
CA ALA A 41 13.11 16.11 5.81
C ALA A 41 13.25 17.08 6.99
N THR A 42 12.17 17.32 7.73
CA THR A 42 12.13 18.32 8.81
C THR A 42 12.04 17.71 10.21
N ASP A 43 11.76 16.41 10.31
CA ASP A 43 11.46 15.71 11.56
C ASP A 43 10.29 16.36 12.33
N GLU A 44 9.39 17.02 11.61
CA GLU A 44 8.16 17.57 12.18
C GLU A 44 7.09 16.48 12.28
N ALA A 45 6.39 16.40 13.41
CA ALA A 45 5.24 15.50 13.56
C ALA A 45 4.03 16.08 12.81
N VAL A 46 3.68 15.46 11.68
CA VAL A 46 2.56 15.88 10.82
C VAL A 46 1.30 15.07 11.13
N ILE A 47 1.47 13.79 11.47
CA ILE A 47 0.37 12.90 11.85
C ILE A 47 0.72 12.29 13.21
N PRO A 48 -0.20 12.31 14.19
CA PRO A 48 0.03 11.63 15.44
C PRO A 48 0.19 10.11 15.24
N PRO A 49 1.20 9.46 15.83
CA PRO A 49 1.41 8.01 15.68
C PRO A 49 0.19 7.17 16.07
N GLU A 50 -0.55 7.60 17.10
CA GLU A 50 -1.78 6.97 17.55
C GLU A 50 -2.89 6.98 16.50
N ALA A 51 -2.97 8.05 15.70
CA ALA A 51 -3.94 8.14 14.61
C ALA A 51 -3.59 7.12 13.51
N ILE A 52 -2.30 6.97 13.16
CA ILE A 52 -1.83 5.97 12.20
C ILE A 52 -2.17 4.56 12.69
N ASN A 53 -1.91 4.26 13.96
CA ASN A 53 -2.21 2.95 14.54
C ASN A 53 -3.73 2.67 14.55
N MET A 54 -4.55 3.68 14.88
CA MET A 54 -5.99 3.55 14.89
C MET A 54 -6.54 3.28 13.47
N VAL A 55 -6.17 4.07 12.47
CA VAL A 55 -6.69 3.90 11.10
C VAL A 55 -6.16 2.64 10.43
N SER A 56 -4.99 2.17 10.86
CA SER A 56 -4.41 0.91 10.40
C SER A 56 -4.84 -0.29 11.25
N SER A 57 -5.69 -0.16 12.25
CA SER A 57 -6.21 -1.35 12.95
C SER A 57 -7.30 -2.01 12.11
N GLY A 58 -7.12 -3.29 11.74
CA GLY A 58 -8.15 -4.05 11.05
C GLY A 58 -9.35 -4.30 11.97
N VAL A 59 -10.50 -3.68 11.68
CA VAL A 59 -11.72 -3.79 12.50
C VAL A 59 -12.71 -4.78 11.88
N THR A 60 -12.73 -4.87 10.55
CA THR A 60 -13.69 -5.70 9.81
C THR A 60 -12.96 -6.56 8.79
N ILE A 61 -13.29 -7.85 8.72
CA ILE A 61 -12.88 -8.70 7.59
C ILE A 61 -13.73 -8.28 6.39
N PHE A 62 -13.11 -7.79 5.32
CA PHE A 62 -13.84 -7.38 4.11
C PHE A 62 -13.66 -8.36 2.94
N GLU A 63 -12.57 -9.14 2.94
CA GLU A 63 -12.41 -10.30 2.06
C GLU A 63 -11.92 -11.51 2.86
N SER A 64 -12.77 -12.54 2.97
CA SER A 64 -12.50 -13.73 3.78
C SER A 64 -11.70 -14.82 3.06
N SER A 65 -11.71 -14.81 1.72
CA SER A 65 -10.92 -15.70 0.90
C SER A 65 -9.66 -14.97 0.41
N PRO A 66 -8.48 -15.61 0.34
CA PRO A 66 -7.28 -15.02 -0.23
C PRO A 66 -7.52 -14.68 -1.71
N CYS A 67 -7.92 -13.45 -1.98
CA CYS A 67 -8.25 -12.99 -3.33
C CYS A 67 -7.31 -11.87 -3.74
N VAL A 68 -6.96 -11.89 -5.02
CA VAL A 68 -6.38 -10.78 -5.74
C VAL A 68 -7.53 -10.07 -6.44
N CYS A 69 -7.88 -8.88 -5.94
CA CYS A 69 -8.71 -7.88 -6.60
C CYS A 69 -9.99 -8.44 -7.24
N LEU A 70 -10.91 -9.01 -6.44
CA LEU A 70 -12.24 -9.49 -6.85
C LEU A 70 -12.31 -10.42 -8.08
N LEU A 71 -11.17 -10.87 -8.64
CA LEU A 71 -11.10 -11.56 -9.93
C LEU A 71 -10.42 -12.93 -9.82
N VAL A 72 -9.47 -13.10 -8.88
CA VAL A 72 -8.78 -14.38 -8.67
C VAL A 72 -8.79 -14.71 -7.19
N CYS A 73 -9.53 -15.75 -6.81
CA CYS A 73 -9.63 -16.20 -5.42
C CYS A 73 -8.89 -17.52 -5.22
N GLN A 74 -8.42 -17.76 -3.98
CA GLN A 74 -7.65 -18.93 -3.53
C GLN A 74 -6.15 -18.90 -3.86
N HIS A 75 -5.48 -17.77 -3.65
CA HIS A 75 -4.02 -17.74 -3.69
C HIS A 75 -3.39 -18.13 -2.35
N PRO A 76 -2.54 -19.19 -2.29
CA PRO A 76 -1.94 -19.66 -1.03
C PRO A 76 -0.94 -18.66 -0.43
N PHE A 77 -0.60 -17.62 -1.18
CA PHE A 77 0.38 -16.60 -0.82
C PHE A 77 -0.27 -15.39 -0.12
N LEU A 78 -1.59 -15.36 0.07
CA LEU A 78 -2.29 -14.24 0.70
C LEU A 78 -3.07 -14.69 1.94
N SER A 79 -3.21 -13.81 2.93
CA SER A 79 -4.20 -13.98 4.01
C SER A 79 -5.56 -13.44 3.61
N ALA A 80 -6.56 -13.65 4.49
CA ALA A 80 -7.77 -12.83 4.48
C ALA A 80 -7.40 -11.33 4.60
N ALA A 81 -8.22 -10.46 4.01
CA ALA A 81 -8.03 -9.03 4.05
C ALA A 81 -8.95 -8.38 5.10
N VAL A 82 -8.38 -7.51 5.92
CA VAL A 82 -9.08 -6.74 6.95
C VAL A 82 -9.09 -5.27 6.59
N TYR A 83 -10.11 -4.53 7.02
CA TYR A 83 -10.29 -3.11 6.76
C TYR A 83 -10.42 -2.35 8.08
N GLY A 84 -9.71 -1.22 8.16
CA GLY A 84 -9.71 -0.27 9.27
C GLY A 84 -10.31 1.08 8.89
N GLY A 85 -9.78 2.15 9.48
CA GLY A 85 -10.18 3.54 9.23
C GLY A 85 -9.75 4.08 7.88
N GLY A 86 -10.12 3.41 6.77
CA GLY A 86 -9.74 3.82 5.41
C GLY A 86 -8.56 3.05 4.80
N GLN A 87 -8.08 2.00 5.48
CA GLN A 87 -6.93 1.21 5.05
C GLN A 87 -7.28 -0.28 5.07
N ALA A 88 -6.95 -0.99 4.00
CA ALA A 88 -6.99 -2.45 3.97
C ALA A 88 -5.65 -3.02 4.48
N GLN A 89 -5.67 -4.25 4.97
CA GLN A 89 -4.48 -4.99 5.33
C GLN A 89 -4.60 -6.42 4.85
N ILE A 90 -3.49 -6.95 4.36
CA ILE A 90 -3.37 -8.31 3.84
C ILE A 90 -1.94 -8.78 4.06
N ALA A 91 -1.75 -10.00 4.54
CA ALA A 91 -0.44 -10.61 4.61
C ALA A 91 -0.07 -11.26 3.28
N TYR A 92 1.14 -11.00 2.81
CA TYR A 92 1.74 -11.61 1.63
C TYR A 92 2.82 -12.61 2.07
N ARG A 93 2.61 -13.89 1.79
CA ARG A 93 3.54 -15.01 2.10
C ARG A 93 3.98 -15.01 3.56
N GLY A 94 3.04 -14.78 4.47
CA GLY A 94 3.32 -14.70 5.92
C GLY A 94 3.84 -13.34 6.42
N HIS A 95 3.98 -12.34 5.54
CA HIS A 95 4.42 -10.99 5.89
C HIS A 95 3.22 -10.04 5.87
N ALA A 96 2.85 -9.45 7.01
CA ALA A 96 1.73 -8.53 7.07
C ALA A 96 2.00 -7.29 6.21
N SER A 97 1.05 -6.91 5.34
CA SER A 97 1.12 -5.72 4.50
C SER A 97 -0.13 -4.86 4.70
N GLN A 98 0.02 -3.55 4.73
CA GLN A 98 -1.11 -2.59 4.74
C GLN A 98 -1.34 -2.06 3.32
N SER A 99 -2.51 -1.60 2.90
CA SER A 99 -2.77 -1.23 1.48
C SER A 99 -2.11 0.08 1.02
N LEU A 100 -1.06 0.54 1.71
CA LEU A 100 -0.07 1.56 1.38
C LEU A 100 1.28 1.12 2.00
N GLN A 101 1.70 -0.09 1.65
CA GLN A 101 2.39 -1.07 2.51
C GLN A 101 3.45 -0.54 3.48
N ARG A 102 3.15 -0.61 4.78
CA ARG A 102 4.15 -0.90 5.82
C ARG A 102 4.14 -2.41 5.98
N LEU A 103 5.25 -3.07 5.63
CA LEU A 103 5.40 -4.52 5.80
C LEU A 103 5.85 -4.80 7.24
N TYR A 104 5.14 -5.67 7.95
CA TYR A 104 5.52 -6.18 9.27
C TYR A 104 5.73 -7.70 9.16
N TYR A 105 6.92 -8.15 9.50
CA TYR A 105 7.26 -9.57 9.59
C TYR A 105 7.11 -10.06 11.04
N TYR A 106 6.63 -11.29 11.19
CA TYR A 106 6.56 -11.98 12.47
C TYR A 106 7.02 -13.43 12.28
N ASP A 107 8.22 -13.76 12.75
CA ASP A 107 8.71 -15.12 12.92
C ASP A 107 8.89 -15.37 14.42
N SER A 108 8.42 -16.53 14.87
CA SER A 108 8.43 -16.98 16.27
C SER A 108 9.82 -17.12 16.88
N THR A 109 10.89 -16.89 16.10
CA THR A 109 12.27 -16.99 16.57
C THR A 109 13.11 -15.72 16.41
N HIS A 110 12.77 -14.80 15.48
CA HIS A 110 13.51 -13.54 15.28
C HIS A 110 12.61 -12.45 14.67
N THR A 111 12.46 -11.30 15.34
CA THR A 111 11.64 -10.18 14.82
C THR A 111 12.46 -9.27 13.91
N TYR A 112 12.56 -9.60 12.61
CA TYR A 112 13.17 -8.71 11.62
C TYR A 112 12.12 -7.81 10.95
N HIS A 113 12.01 -6.54 11.34
CA HIS A 113 11.07 -5.61 10.71
C HIS A 113 11.63 -5.03 9.40
N VAL A 114 11.16 -5.52 8.24
CA VAL A 114 11.44 -4.89 6.94
C VAL A 114 10.33 -3.88 6.62
N CYS A 115 10.55 -2.61 6.96
CA CYS A 115 9.61 -1.52 6.69
C CYS A 115 9.82 -0.95 5.28
N VAL A 116 9.09 -1.45 4.28
CA VAL A 116 9.17 -0.93 2.89
C VAL A 116 7.79 -0.48 2.41
N GLY A 117 7.73 0.77 1.94
CA GLY A 117 6.60 1.41 1.26
C GLY A 117 6.60 1.17 -0.24
N ILE A 118 5.52 0.61 -0.78
CA ILE A 118 5.37 0.37 -2.23
C ILE A 118 4.10 1.07 -2.73
N SER A 119 4.25 1.95 -3.72
CA SER A 119 3.15 2.51 -4.49
C SER A 119 3.44 2.37 -5.98
N VAL A 120 2.44 1.91 -6.73
CA VAL A 120 2.51 1.78 -8.19
C VAL A 120 1.32 2.52 -8.77
N LEU A 121 1.61 3.52 -9.60
CA LEU A 121 0.63 4.33 -10.29
C LEU A 121 0.68 3.98 -11.78
N THR A 122 -0.48 3.86 -12.39
CA THR A 122 -0.64 3.54 -13.81
C THR A 122 -1.77 4.40 -14.38
N ASN A 123 -1.61 4.81 -15.63
CA ASN A 123 -2.63 5.54 -16.40
C ASN A 123 -3.36 4.62 -17.39
N ASP A 124 -3.09 3.31 -17.33
CA ASP A 124 -3.77 2.31 -18.15
C ASP A 124 -5.16 1.99 -17.56
N ASN A 125 -6.19 2.09 -18.40
CA ASN A 125 -7.58 1.92 -18.00
C ASN A 125 -8.10 0.47 -18.11
N GLU A 126 -7.37 -0.40 -18.81
CA GLU A 126 -7.82 -1.77 -19.11
C GLU A 126 -7.08 -2.80 -18.26
N LEU A 127 -5.75 -2.68 -18.21
CA LEU A 127 -4.83 -3.59 -17.54
C LEU A 127 -4.12 -2.94 -16.35
N GLY A 128 -4.41 -1.68 -16.03
CA GLY A 128 -3.74 -0.94 -14.96
C GLY A 128 -3.72 -1.69 -13.63
N SER A 129 -4.85 -2.23 -13.19
CA SER A 129 -4.94 -3.01 -11.95
C SER A 129 -4.00 -4.22 -11.96
N ALA A 130 -4.00 -5.02 -13.04
CA ALA A 130 -3.16 -6.21 -13.18
C ALA A 130 -1.67 -5.85 -13.24
N ILE A 131 -1.30 -4.83 -14.03
CA ILE A 131 0.07 -4.32 -14.13
C ILE A 131 0.56 -3.84 -12.76
N SER A 132 -0.24 -3.03 -12.07
CA SER A 132 0.13 -2.46 -10.77
C SER A 132 0.40 -3.54 -9.74
N LEU A 133 -0.38 -4.62 -9.76
CA LEU A 133 -0.26 -5.72 -8.84
C LEU A 133 0.96 -6.61 -9.14
N ALA A 134 1.18 -6.96 -10.41
CA ALA A 134 2.34 -7.73 -10.83
C ALA A 134 3.65 -7.03 -10.43
N ILE A 135 3.71 -5.70 -10.64
CA ILE A 135 4.86 -4.89 -10.21
C ILE A 135 4.97 -4.87 -8.68
N LYS A 136 3.86 -4.64 -7.96
CA LYS A 136 3.85 -4.62 -6.48
C LYS A 136 4.46 -5.90 -5.90
N TYR A 137 3.94 -7.07 -6.28
CA TYR A 137 4.44 -8.33 -5.74
C TYR A 137 5.86 -8.66 -6.18
N ARG A 138 6.26 -8.30 -7.41
CA ARG A 138 7.65 -8.45 -7.83
C ARG A 138 8.61 -7.62 -6.99
N ILE A 139 8.23 -6.40 -6.63
CA ILE A 139 9.02 -5.54 -5.74
C ILE A 139 8.99 -6.10 -4.31
N SER A 140 7.83 -6.56 -3.82
CA SER A 140 7.71 -7.20 -2.50
C SER A 140 8.61 -8.42 -2.38
N ASP A 141 8.65 -9.31 -3.38
CA ASP A 141 9.53 -10.48 -3.38
C ASP A 141 11.01 -10.03 -3.27
N GLY A 142 11.43 -9.02 -4.03
CA GLY A 142 12.79 -8.47 -3.94
C GLY A 142 13.10 -7.83 -2.58
N ALA A 143 12.17 -7.05 -2.04
CA ALA A 143 12.33 -6.37 -0.75
C ALA A 143 12.38 -7.35 0.44
N LEU A 144 11.69 -8.48 0.32
CA LEU A 144 11.64 -9.55 1.33
C LEU A 144 12.71 -10.63 1.12
N GLY A 145 13.52 -10.54 0.06
CA GLY A 145 14.52 -11.57 -0.29
C GLY A 145 13.91 -12.91 -0.70
N LEU A 146 12.65 -12.90 -1.17
CA LEU A 146 11.93 -14.09 -1.59
C LEU A 146 12.21 -14.42 -3.06
N THR A 147 12.07 -15.70 -3.41
CA THR A 147 12.08 -16.10 -4.82
C THR A 147 10.84 -15.54 -5.51
N PRO A 148 11.01 -14.78 -6.61
CA PRO A 148 9.89 -14.16 -7.29
C PRO A 148 8.89 -15.17 -7.85
N ILE A 149 7.61 -14.86 -7.73
CA ILE A 149 6.54 -15.64 -8.37
C ILE A 149 6.48 -15.29 -9.87
N ASP A 150 6.29 -16.30 -10.73
CA ASP A 150 6.07 -16.07 -12.16
C ASP A 150 4.69 -15.43 -12.37
N SER A 151 4.64 -14.29 -13.06
CA SER A 151 3.40 -13.58 -13.36
C SER A 151 2.45 -14.35 -14.27
N LYS A 152 2.90 -15.46 -14.87
CA LYS A 152 2.02 -16.41 -15.60
C LYS A 152 1.23 -17.34 -14.69
N THR A 153 1.61 -17.43 -13.41
CA THR A 153 0.92 -18.21 -12.38
C THR A 153 0.01 -17.38 -11.47
N MET A 154 -0.05 -16.06 -11.70
CA MET A 154 -1.03 -15.13 -11.12
C MET A 154 -2.14 -14.85 -12.14
#